data_AF-Q0H3I3-F1
#
_entry.id   AF-Q0H3I3-F1
#
_cell.length_a   1.000
_cell.length_b   1.000
_cell.length_c   1.000
_cell.angle_alpha   90.00
_cell.angle_beta   90.00
_cell.angle_gamma   90.00
#
_symmetry.space_group_name_H-M   'P 1'
#
loop_
_entity.id
_entity.type
_entity.pdbx_description
1 polymer ?
#
loop_
_entity_poly.entity_id
_entity_poly.type
_entity_poly.pdbx_seq_one_letter_code
_entity_poly.pdbx_strand_id
1 'polypeptide(L)'
;ADFEDALSPSWENLIRGQVNLKDAVDGSITFHDKARNRIYKLNDHNIAKLFVRPRGWHLPEAHILIDGEPATGCLVDFGLYFYHNYAAFRRTRGEGSGPFFYLPKMEHSREAKIWNCVFEKAEKMVGIERGSIRATVLIETLPAVFQMDEILYELRDHSVG
;
A
#
# COMPACT_ATOMS: atom_id res chain seq x y z
N ALA A 1 7.95 -1.89 0.59
CA ALA A 1 7.68 -2.61 -0.67
C ALA A 1 7.14 -1.63 -1.68
N ASP A 2 7.59 -1.71 -2.92
CA ASP A 2 7.38 -0.66 -3.91
C ASP A 2 6.75 -1.21 -5.18
N PHE A 3 5.55 -0.72 -5.51
CA PHE A 3 4.88 -0.95 -6.78
C PHE A 3 5.05 0.22 -7.77
N GLU A 4 5.85 1.21 -7.40
CA GLU A 4 5.94 2.49 -8.09
C GLU A 4 7.32 2.64 -8.76
N ASP A 5 8.12 3.68 -8.46
CA ASP A 5 9.31 4.03 -9.24
C ASP A 5 10.38 2.93 -9.36
N ALA A 6 10.50 2.02 -8.39
CA ALA A 6 11.47 0.92 -8.46
C ALA A 6 10.95 -0.34 -9.18
N LEU A 7 9.72 -0.32 -9.70
CA LEU A 7 9.07 -1.46 -10.33
C LEU A 7 8.67 -1.14 -11.78
N SER A 8 9.05 -2.00 -12.73
CA SER A 8 8.38 -2.01 -14.04
C SER A 8 6.99 -2.63 -13.89
N PRO A 9 5.89 -1.88 -14.14
CA PRO A 9 4.52 -2.27 -13.78
C PRO A 9 3.90 -3.22 -14.80
N SER A 10 4.61 -4.30 -15.14
CA SER A 10 4.02 -5.41 -15.88
C SER A 10 3.01 -6.16 -15.00
N TRP A 11 2.00 -6.75 -15.61
CA TRP A 11 0.99 -7.54 -14.90
C TRP A 11 1.63 -8.60 -13.99
N GLU A 12 2.59 -9.35 -14.52
CA GLU A 12 3.26 -10.41 -13.75
C GLU A 12 4.00 -9.85 -12.53
N ASN A 13 4.70 -8.73 -12.67
CA ASN A 13 5.41 -8.10 -11.56
C ASN A 13 4.45 -7.62 -10.47
N LEU A 14 3.34 -6.99 -10.86
CA LEU A 14 2.35 -6.47 -9.93
C LEU A 14 1.66 -7.61 -9.17
N ILE A 15 1.13 -8.61 -9.87
CA ILE A 15 0.44 -9.75 -9.24
C ILE A 15 1.40 -10.59 -8.40
N ARG A 16 2.61 -10.90 -8.91
CA ARG A 16 3.62 -11.62 -8.12
C ARG A 16 4.04 -10.81 -6.89
N GLY A 17 4.13 -9.49 -7.00
CA GLY A 17 4.37 -8.61 -5.86
C GLY A 17 3.27 -8.74 -4.80
N GLN A 18 1.99 -8.76 -5.20
CA GLN A 18 0.87 -8.96 -4.27
C GLN A 18 0.93 -10.32 -3.57
N VAL A 19 1.26 -11.39 -4.30
CA VAL A 19 1.49 -12.73 -3.72
C VAL A 19 2.64 -12.70 -2.70
N ASN A 20 3.77 -12.11 -3.06
CA ASN A 20 4.92 -11.97 -2.17
C ASN A 20 4.54 -11.21 -0.89
N LEU A 21 3.76 -10.12 -0.99
CA LEU A 21 3.34 -9.35 0.18
C LEU A 21 2.37 -10.12 1.06
N LYS A 22 1.43 -10.87 0.47
CA LYS A 22 0.54 -11.75 1.21
C LYS A 22 1.32 -12.79 2.00
N ASP A 23 2.27 -13.46 1.39
CA ASP A 23 3.10 -14.47 2.04
C ASP A 23 4.05 -13.83 3.09
N ALA A 24 4.52 -12.60 2.86
CA ALA A 24 5.34 -11.88 3.82
C ALA A 24 4.55 -11.49 5.08
N VAL A 25 3.32 -11.02 4.92
CA VAL A 25 2.42 -10.71 6.05
C VAL A 25 2.02 -11.97 6.81
N ASP A 26 1.82 -13.09 6.12
CA ASP A 26 1.54 -14.39 6.74
C ASP A 26 2.77 -15.04 7.39
N GLY A 27 3.96 -14.50 7.18
CA GLY A 27 5.22 -15.04 7.71
C GLY A 27 5.76 -16.25 6.93
N SER A 28 5.14 -16.60 5.80
CA SER A 28 5.41 -17.80 5.01
C SER A 28 6.27 -17.55 3.76
N ILE A 29 6.63 -16.30 3.45
CA ILE A 29 7.47 -15.98 2.29
C ILE A 29 8.84 -16.67 2.39
N THR A 30 9.23 -17.32 1.29
CA THR A 30 10.56 -17.93 1.14
C THR A 30 11.10 -17.71 -0.25
N PHE A 31 12.42 -17.70 -0.40
CA PHE A 31 13.08 -17.64 -1.69
C PHE A 31 14.20 -18.68 -1.78
N HIS A 32 14.18 -19.51 -2.81
CA HIS A 32 15.24 -20.49 -3.07
C HIS A 32 16.12 -20.01 -4.23
N ASP A 33 17.32 -19.57 -3.88
CA ASP A 33 18.38 -19.32 -4.86
C ASP A 33 18.99 -20.67 -5.29
N LYS A 34 18.50 -21.19 -6.42
CA LYS A 34 18.98 -22.46 -6.99
C LYS A 34 20.45 -22.43 -7.39
N ALA A 35 20.97 -21.27 -7.81
CA ALA A 35 22.36 -21.15 -8.25
C ALA A 35 23.34 -21.28 -7.07
N ARG A 36 22.95 -20.76 -5.90
CA ARG A 36 23.74 -20.85 -4.66
C ARG A 36 23.29 -21.99 -3.74
N ASN A 37 22.22 -22.70 -4.08
CA ASN A 37 21.53 -23.69 -3.25
C ASN A 37 21.25 -23.15 -1.83
N ARG A 38 20.71 -21.92 -1.74
CA ARG A 38 20.39 -21.24 -0.49
C ARG A 38 18.91 -20.92 -0.39
N ILE A 39 18.34 -21.14 0.79
CA ILE A 39 16.95 -20.80 1.11
C ILE A 39 16.94 -19.58 2.04
N TYR A 40 16.23 -18.55 1.64
CA TYR A 40 15.99 -17.33 2.40
C TYR A 40 14.58 -17.37 2.98
N LYS A 41 14.45 -17.00 4.25
CA LYS A 41 13.20 -16.93 5.01
C LYS A 41 13.22 -15.69 5.90
N LEU A 42 12.07 -15.30 6.43
CA LEU A 42 11.99 -14.25 7.45
C LEU A 42 12.67 -14.70 8.74
N ASN A 43 13.23 -13.74 9.47
CA ASN A 43 13.74 -13.95 10.83
C ASN A 43 12.56 -14.15 11.80
N ASP A 44 12.77 -14.87 12.90
CA ASP A 44 11.72 -15.10 13.90
C ASP A 44 11.33 -13.81 14.66
N HIS A 45 12.26 -12.86 14.78
CA HIS A 45 12.09 -11.61 15.51
C HIS A 45 12.74 -10.43 14.76
N ASN A 46 12.39 -9.20 15.16
CA ASN A 46 12.96 -7.95 14.66
C ASN A 46 12.83 -7.76 13.13
N ILE A 47 11.70 -8.18 12.56
CA ILE A 47 11.36 -7.91 11.16
C ILE A 47 10.98 -6.43 11.02
N ALA A 48 11.46 -5.78 9.96
CA ALA A 48 11.09 -4.41 9.63
C ALA A 48 9.58 -4.27 9.40
N LYS A 49 9.00 -3.14 9.80
CA LYS A 49 7.59 -2.83 9.51
C LYS A 49 7.40 -2.65 8.01
N LEU A 50 6.40 -3.34 7.46
CA LEU A 50 6.12 -3.32 6.04
C LEU A 50 5.23 -2.13 5.67
N PHE A 51 5.79 -1.18 4.92
CA PHE A 51 5.02 -0.15 4.22
C PHE A 51 4.93 -0.50 2.73
N VAL A 52 3.77 -0.27 2.13
CA VAL A 52 3.53 -0.48 0.70
C VAL A 52 3.37 0.85 0.00
N ARG A 53 4.16 1.09 -1.05
CA ARG A 53 4.00 2.24 -1.94
C ARG A 53 3.25 1.79 -3.19
N PRO A 54 1.94 2.08 -3.33
CA PRO A 54 1.21 1.84 -4.57
C PRO A 54 1.71 2.79 -5.66
N ARG A 55 1.33 2.51 -6.91
CA ARG A 55 1.49 3.46 -8.03
C ARG A 55 0.84 4.82 -7.71
N GLY A 56 1.28 5.89 -8.38
CA GLY A 56 0.64 7.21 -8.31
C GLY A 56 -0.69 7.29 -9.08
N TRP A 57 -1.48 8.34 -8.82
CA TRP A 57 -2.82 8.55 -9.41
C TRP A 57 -2.85 8.54 -10.95
N HIS A 58 -1.75 8.93 -11.60
CA HIS A 58 -1.65 9.05 -13.05
C HIS A 58 -1.43 7.71 -13.77
N LEU A 59 -1.12 6.63 -13.05
CA LEU A 59 -0.82 5.33 -13.67
C LEU A 59 -2.07 4.44 -13.76
N PRO A 60 -2.45 3.95 -14.95
CA PRO A 60 -3.53 3.00 -15.11
C PRO A 60 -3.10 1.57 -14.79
N GLU A 61 -4.07 0.71 -14.50
CA GLU A 61 -3.98 -0.74 -14.58
C GLU A 61 -4.71 -1.22 -15.84
N ALA A 62 -3.96 -1.40 -16.93
CA ALA A 62 -4.51 -1.72 -18.24
C ALA A 62 -5.18 -3.10 -18.33
N HIS A 63 -4.90 -4.02 -17.40
CA HIS A 63 -5.37 -5.40 -17.46
C HIS A 63 -6.71 -5.61 -16.73
N ILE A 64 -7.19 -4.61 -16.00
CA ILE A 64 -8.50 -4.63 -15.31
C ILE A 64 -9.34 -3.51 -15.89
N LEU A 65 -10.51 -3.86 -16.44
CA LEU A 65 -11.46 -2.89 -16.99
C LEU A 65 -12.66 -2.74 -16.05
N ILE A 66 -13.03 -1.48 -15.78
CA ILE A 66 -14.26 -1.11 -15.06
C ILE A 66 -15.07 -0.26 -16.02
N ASP A 67 -16.27 -0.72 -16.37
CA ASP A 67 -17.14 -0.07 -17.36
C ASP A 67 -16.45 0.19 -18.72
N GLY A 68 -15.49 -0.67 -19.08
CA GLY A 68 -14.73 -0.59 -20.33
C GLY A 68 -13.43 0.20 -20.26
N GLU A 69 -13.18 0.93 -19.17
CA GLU A 69 -11.97 1.75 -18.99
C GLU A 69 -10.95 1.08 -18.06
N PRO A 70 -9.64 1.26 -18.30
CA PRO A 70 -8.59 0.80 -17.38
C PRO A 70 -8.82 1.28 -15.94
N ALA A 71 -8.68 0.38 -14.98
CA ALA A 71 -8.76 0.72 -13.57
C ALA A 71 -7.62 1.67 -13.17
N THR A 72 -7.82 2.43 -12.08
CA THR A 72 -6.76 3.26 -11.51
C THR A 72 -5.73 2.39 -10.79
N GLY A 73 -4.46 2.42 -11.20
CA GLY A 73 -3.42 1.50 -10.73
C GLY A 73 -3.22 1.55 -9.21
N CYS A 74 -3.21 2.76 -8.63
CA CYS A 74 -3.04 2.92 -7.18
C CYS A 74 -4.16 2.26 -6.36
N LEU A 75 -5.40 2.25 -6.87
CA LEU A 75 -6.55 1.63 -6.21
C LEU A 75 -6.51 0.11 -6.31
N VAL A 76 -5.97 -0.43 -7.41
CA VAL A 76 -5.72 -1.87 -7.54
C VAL A 76 -4.62 -2.31 -6.57
N ASP A 77 -3.51 -1.58 -6.53
CA ASP A 77 -2.36 -1.91 -5.66
C ASP A 77 -2.74 -1.87 -4.18
N PHE A 78 -3.39 -0.77 -3.76
CA PHE A 78 -3.92 -0.60 -2.42
C PHE A 78 -4.96 -1.67 -2.11
N GLY A 79 -5.94 -1.85 -3.00
CA GLY A 79 -7.09 -2.72 -2.78
C GLY A 79 -6.69 -4.18 -2.59
N LEU A 80 -5.83 -4.70 -3.47
CA LEU A 80 -5.34 -6.08 -3.37
C LEU A 80 -4.52 -6.29 -2.10
N TYR A 81 -3.58 -5.38 -1.78
CA TYR A 81 -2.77 -5.52 -0.58
C TYR A 81 -3.63 -5.45 0.69
N PHE A 82 -4.52 -4.46 0.79
CA PHE A 82 -5.40 -4.33 1.95
C PHE A 82 -6.34 -5.53 2.09
N TYR A 83 -7.03 -5.91 1.02
CA TYR A 83 -8.03 -6.97 1.02
C TYR A 83 -7.45 -8.34 1.39
N HIS A 84 -6.24 -8.66 0.91
CA HIS A 84 -5.64 -9.95 1.22
C HIS A 84 -5.01 -10.04 2.61
N ASN A 85 -4.74 -8.89 3.25
CA ASN A 85 -3.95 -8.83 4.47
C ASN A 85 -4.69 -8.30 5.71
N TYR A 86 -5.87 -7.67 5.55
CA TYR A 86 -6.61 -7.07 6.69
C TYR A 86 -6.89 -8.07 7.83
N ALA A 87 -7.21 -9.33 7.49
CA ALA A 87 -7.50 -10.35 8.49
C ALA A 87 -6.25 -10.72 9.32
N ALA A 88 -5.07 -10.75 8.68
CA ALA A 88 -3.81 -10.96 9.39
C ALA A 88 -3.51 -9.79 10.33
N PHE A 89 -3.65 -8.55 9.86
CA PHE A 89 -3.47 -7.35 10.70
C PHE A 89 -4.44 -7.32 11.89
N ARG A 90 -5.69 -7.77 11.70
CA ARG A 90 -6.67 -7.86 12.78
C ARG A 90 -6.29 -8.91 13.82
N ARG A 91 -5.75 -10.06 13.40
CA ARG A 91 -5.31 -11.14 14.31
C ARG A 91 -4.14 -10.70 15.20
N THR A 92 -3.18 -9.98 14.62
CA THR A 92 -1.98 -9.54 15.34
C THR A 92 -2.22 -8.31 16.24
N ARG A 93 -3.45 -7.77 16.29
CA ARG A 93 -3.90 -6.70 17.20
C ARG A 93 -2.92 -5.52 17.36
N GLY A 94 -2.18 -5.18 16.31
CA GLY A 94 -1.22 -4.09 16.39
C GLY A 94 -0.02 -4.39 17.30
N GLU A 95 0.63 -5.54 17.15
CA GLU A 95 2.05 -5.77 17.52
C GLU A 95 3.00 -4.83 16.74
N GLY A 96 2.66 -3.55 16.65
CA GLY A 96 3.33 -2.52 15.87
C GLY A 96 3.15 -2.64 14.35
N SER A 97 2.40 -3.61 13.85
CA SER A 97 2.19 -3.87 12.42
C SER A 97 0.74 -3.61 11.99
N GLY A 98 0.54 -3.17 10.75
CA GLY A 98 -0.77 -2.81 10.21
C GLY A 98 -0.70 -2.48 8.72
N PRO A 99 -1.85 -2.14 8.11
CA PRO A 99 -1.92 -1.74 6.70
C PRO A 99 -1.30 -0.34 6.54
N PHE A 100 0.01 -0.32 6.30
CA PHE A 100 0.80 0.91 6.20
C PHE A 100 1.18 1.24 4.76
N PHE A 101 1.06 2.50 4.39
CA PHE A 101 1.25 2.97 3.02
C PHE A 101 2.18 4.17 2.90
N TYR A 102 2.89 4.24 1.78
CA TYR A 102 3.58 5.43 1.31
C TYR A 102 2.82 5.99 0.11
N LEU A 103 2.35 7.23 0.17
CA LEU A 103 1.53 7.83 -0.90
C LEU A 103 2.38 8.74 -1.79
N PRO A 104 2.66 8.35 -3.05
CA PRO A 104 3.58 9.10 -3.91
C PRO A 104 2.87 10.19 -4.72
N LYS A 105 3.67 11.18 -5.14
CA LYS A 105 3.39 12.11 -6.26
C LYS A 105 2.05 12.85 -6.20
N MET A 106 1.52 13.08 -4.99
CA MET A 106 0.35 13.96 -4.86
C MET A 106 0.73 15.41 -5.16
N GLU A 107 -0.17 16.14 -5.83
CA GLU A 107 0.03 17.57 -6.13
C GLU A 107 -0.89 18.46 -5.29
N HIS A 108 -2.09 17.98 -4.94
CA HIS A 108 -3.07 18.76 -4.21
C HIS A 108 -3.61 18.06 -2.95
N SER A 109 -3.98 18.85 -1.93
CA SER A 109 -4.63 18.33 -0.71
C SER A 109 -5.95 17.61 -1.00
N ARG A 110 -6.62 17.95 -2.11
CA ARG A 110 -7.81 17.23 -2.59
C ARG A 110 -7.52 15.78 -2.97
N GLU A 111 -6.31 15.45 -3.39
CA GLU A 111 -5.91 14.06 -3.64
C GLU A 111 -5.72 13.30 -2.33
N ALA A 112 -5.20 13.98 -1.29
CA ALA A 112 -5.15 13.44 0.07
C ALA A 112 -6.57 13.19 0.62
N LYS A 113 -7.53 14.07 0.31
CA LYS A 113 -8.95 13.84 0.62
C LYS A 113 -9.49 12.57 -0.04
N ILE A 114 -9.18 12.36 -1.31
CA ILE A 114 -9.62 11.16 -2.05
C ILE A 114 -9.04 9.91 -1.38
N TRP A 115 -7.75 9.90 -1.02
CA TRP A 115 -7.16 8.81 -0.25
C TRP A 115 -7.86 8.57 1.09
N ASN A 116 -8.15 9.63 1.85
CA ASN A 116 -8.88 9.50 3.11
C ASN A 116 -10.26 8.83 2.90
N CYS A 117 -11.01 9.23 1.87
CA CYS A 117 -12.29 8.60 1.53
C CYS A 117 -12.12 7.11 1.14
N VAL A 118 -11.05 6.76 0.43
CA VAL A 118 -10.73 5.36 0.08
C VAL A 118 -10.45 4.55 1.35
N PHE A 119 -9.66 5.08 2.27
CA PHE A 119 -9.34 4.42 3.54
C PHE A 119 -10.59 4.21 4.42
N GLU A 120 -11.38 5.26 4.63
CA GLU A 120 -12.63 5.16 5.41
C GLU A 120 -13.59 4.12 4.82
N LYS A 121 -13.70 4.07 3.49
CA LYS A 121 -14.52 3.07 2.81
C LYS A 121 -13.98 1.65 3.00
N ALA A 122 -12.66 1.47 2.90
CA ALA A 122 -12.01 0.17 3.06
C ALA A 122 -12.14 -0.35 4.50
N GLU A 123 -11.90 0.50 5.50
CA GLU A 123 -12.04 0.18 6.92
C GLU A 123 -13.48 -0.20 7.27
N LYS A 124 -14.44 0.59 6.79
CA LYS A 124 -15.88 0.31 6.97
C LYS A 124 -16.28 -1.02 6.32
N MET A 125 -15.77 -1.31 5.12
CA MET A 125 -16.07 -2.54 4.40
C MET A 125 -15.68 -3.80 5.18
N VAL A 126 -14.53 -3.78 5.87
CA VAL A 126 -14.04 -4.94 6.63
C VAL A 126 -14.35 -4.88 8.13
N GLY A 127 -15.04 -3.83 8.58
CA GLY A 127 -15.46 -3.65 9.98
C GLY A 127 -14.29 -3.53 10.95
N ILE A 128 -13.26 -2.76 10.58
CA ILE A 128 -12.16 -2.36 11.48
C ILE A 128 -12.32 -0.90 11.93
N GLU A 129 -11.60 -0.52 12.98
CA GLU A 129 -11.66 0.82 13.56
C GLU A 129 -11.14 1.87 12.58
N ARG A 130 -11.74 3.07 12.61
CA ARG A 130 -11.29 4.20 11.78
C ARG A 130 -9.85 4.59 12.15
N GLY A 131 -9.01 4.83 11.15
CA GLY A 131 -7.59 5.13 11.39
C GLY A 131 -6.75 3.88 11.70
N SER A 132 -7.24 2.69 11.37
CA SER A 132 -6.43 1.46 11.35
C SER A 132 -5.42 1.48 10.21
N ILE A 133 -5.80 2.03 9.06
CA ILE A 133 -4.90 2.30 7.93
C ILE A 133 -4.02 3.49 8.27
N ARG A 134 -2.70 3.35 8.10
CA ARG A 134 -1.75 4.45 8.28
C ARG A 134 -1.01 4.76 7.00
N ALA A 135 -0.79 6.04 6.73
CA ALA A 135 -0.11 6.51 5.54
C ALA A 135 0.93 7.58 5.87
N THR A 136 2.06 7.52 5.16
CA THR A 136 3.05 8.61 5.08
C THR A 136 2.99 9.20 3.68
N VAL A 137 2.86 10.52 3.59
CA VAL A 137 2.81 11.20 2.29
C VAL A 137 4.22 11.59 1.85
N LEU A 138 4.57 11.32 0.58
CA LEU A 138 5.78 11.86 -0.01
C LEU A 138 5.50 13.29 -0.50
N ILE A 139 6.07 14.28 0.17
CA ILE A 139 6.11 15.66 -0.33
C ILE A 139 7.23 15.76 -1.38
N GLU A 140 6.90 15.34 -2.60
CA GLU A 140 7.86 15.21 -3.71
C GLU A 140 7.42 15.93 -5.00
N THR A 141 6.43 16.82 -4.89
CA THR A 141 5.97 17.66 -5.99
C THR A 141 6.03 19.14 -5.58
N LEU A 142 6.25 20.03 -6.55
CA LEU A 142 6.26 21.47 -6.29
C LEU A 142 4.91 21.98 -5.76
N PRO A 143 3.73 21.55 -6.25
CA PRO A 143 2.45 21.98 -5.70
C PRO A 143 2.20 21.52 -4.26
N ALA A 144 2.66 20.33 -3.88
CA ALA A 144 2.42 19.77 -2.54
C ALA A 144 3.15 20.53 -1.43
N VAL A 145 4.33 21.11 -1.70
CA VAL A 145 5.09 21.86 -0.68
C VAL A 145 4.33 23.09 -0.16
N PHE A 146 3.40 23.62 -0.96
CA PHE A 146 2.54 24.75 -0.58
C PHE A 146 1.23 24.34 0.09
N GLN A 147 0.98 23.04 0.25
CA GLN A 147 -0.28 22.47 0.76
C GLN A 147 -0.04 21.41 1.85
N MET A 148 1.13 21.41 2.48
CA MET A 148 1.52 20.35 3.43
C MET A 148 0.56 20.25 4.62
N ASP A 149 0.14 21.38 5.18
CA ASP A 149 -0.78 21.40 6.33
C ASP A 149 -2.18 20.91 5.94
N GLU A 150 -2.66 21.30 4.75
CA GLU A 150 -3.92 20.83 4.20
C GLU A 150 -3.89 19.33 3.88
N ILE A 151 -2.78 18.82 3.36
CA ILE A 151 -2.57 17.38 3.14
C ILE A 151 -2.64 16.62 4.46
N LEU A 152 -1.94 17.10 5.50
CA LEU A 152 -1.98 16.52 6.84
C LEU A 152 -3.39 16.57 7.43
N TYR A 153 -4.09 17.70 7.26
CA TYR A 153 -5.45 17.88 7.74
C TYR A 153 -6.43 16.89 7.08
N GLU A 154 -6.34 16.70 5.76
CA GLU A 154 -7.24 15.81 5.03
C GLU A 154 -7.00 14.33 5.36
N LEU A 155 -5.77 13.97 5.74
CA LEU A 155 -5.40 12.62 6.16
C LEU A 155 -5.28 12.45 7.68
N ARG A 156 -5.71 13.42 8.51
CA ARG A 156 -5.41 13.48 9.96
C ARG A 156 -5.70 12.21 10.76
N ASP A 157 -6.71 11.43 10.37
CA ASP A 157 -7.08 10.20 11.07
C ASP A 157 -6.17 9.01 10.70
N HIS A 158 -5.50 9.10 9.54
CA HIS A 158 -4.68 8.05 8.92
C HIS A 158 -3.20 8.46 8.77
N SER A 159 -2.84 9.72 8.97
CA SER A 159 -1.45 10.20 8.79
C SER A 159 -0.52 9.71 9.90
N VAL A 160 0.71 9.39 9.52
CA VAL A 160 1.86 9.15 10.42
C VAL A 160 3.13 9.87 9.95
N GLY A 161 2.98 10.90 9.13
CA GLY A 161 4.09 11.66 8.54
C GLY A 161 3.72 12.31 7.22
#